data_AF-A0A5D6V4J8-F1
#
_entry.id   AF-A0A5D6V4J8-F1
#
_cell.length_a   1.000
_cell.length_b   1.000
_cell.length_c   1.000
_cell.angle_alpha   90.00
_cell.angle_beta   90.00
_cell.angle_gamma   90.00
#
_symmetry.space_group_name_H-M   'P 1'
#
loop_
_entity.id
_entity.type
_entity.pdbx_description
1 polymer ?
#
loop_
_entity_poly.entity_id
_entity_poly.type
_entity_poly.pdbx_seq_one_letter_code
_entity_poly.pdbx_strand_id
1 'polypeptide(L)'
;MKKILPFLFLGVTSFGVLSGCGEDDETAPQTDCVQVTLLGQSCNGTLLQLPTDVPLGKTVTIEGVSYANVVATYSETPALIPETKVFWAGLRLATNGEVPARACIATLVQYDVDQVILSAPKCKGANWCGTVN
;
A
#
# COMPACT_ATOMS: atom_id res chain seq x y z
N MET A 1 -66.21 31.56 29.33
CA MET A 1 -65.86 30.16 29.03
C MET A 1 -65.27 30.08 27.63
N LYS A 2 -63.98 29.74 27.48
CA LYS A 2 -63.44 28.89 26.39
C LYS A 2 -61.96 28.64 26.70
N LYS A 3 -61.64 27.38 27.02
CA LYS A 3 -60.29 26.88 27.26
C LYS A 3 -59.67 26.54 25.90
N ILE A 4 -58.43 26.96 25.62
CA ILE A 4 -57.62 26.43 24.53
C ILE A 4 -56.22 26.15 25.08
N LEU A 5 -55.85 24.87 25.02
CA LEU A 5 -54.62 24.23 25.50
C LEU A 5 -53.41 24.65 24.62
N PRO A 6 -52.16 24.47 25.09
CA PRO A 6 -50.96 25.04 24.49
C PRO A 6 -50.48 24.23 23.29
N PHE A 7 -50.00 24.95 22.28
CA PHE A 7 -49.37 24.40 21.09
C PHE A 7 -47.96 23.91 21.42
N LEU A 8 -47.69 22.66 21.04
CA LEU A 8 -46.40 22.00 21.03
C LEU A 8 -45.34 22.85 20.29
N PHE A 9 -44.25 23.16 20.98
CA PHE A 9 -42.95 23.41 20.34
C PHE A 9 -41.93 22.46 20.98
N LEU A 10 -41.90 21.22 20.48
CA LEU A 10 -40.75 20.35 20.61
C LEU A 10 -39.67 20.92 19.68
N GLY A 11 -38.75 21.68 20.24
CA GLY A 11 -37.52 22.07 19.58
C GLY A 11 -36.35 21.64 20.44
N VAL A 12 -35.70 20.52 20.09
CA VAL A 12 -34.26 20.37 20.29
C VAL A 12 -33.70 19.51 19.15
N THR A 13 -32.68 20.10 18.56
CA THR A 13 -31.71 19.73 17.55
C THR A 13 -30.98 18.39 17.73
N SER A 14 -30.32 17.97 16.64
CA SER A 14 -29.16 17.04 16.53
C SER A 14 -29.52 15.54 16.58
N PHE A 15 -29.05 14.66 15.72
CA PHE A 15 -27.84 14.63 14.91
C PHE A 15 -28.17 14.20 13.48
N GLY A 16 -27.74 14.98 12.50
CA GLY A 16 -27.47 14.43 11.18
C GLY A 16 -26.33 13.45 11.34
N VAL A 17 -26.62 12.16 11.28
CA VAL A 17 -25.61 11.15 10.94
C VAL A 17 -25.22 11.44 9.49
N LEU A 18 -24.16 12.22 9.32
CA LEU A 18 -23.37 12.17 8.11
C LEU A 18 -22.70 10.79 8.09
N SER A 19 -23.43 9.77 7.66
CA SER A 19 -22.83 8.53 7.16
C SER A 19 -22.34 8.79 5.72
N GLY A 20 -21.33 9.66 5.60
CA GLY A 20 -20.30 9.53 4.58
C GLY A 20 -19.07 8.98 5.31
N CYS A 21 -18.29 8.04 4.80
CA CYS A 21 -18.10 7.65 3.42
C CYS A 21 -18.58 6.21 3.21
N GLY A 22 -19.05 5.94 2.00
CA GLY A 22 -19.16 4.57 1.54
C GLY A 22 -17.81 3.88 1.73
N GLU A 23 -17.88 2.63 2.13
CA GLU A 23 -16.88 1.66 1.72
C GLU A 23 -17.00 1.58 0.19
N ASP A 24 -16.47 2.60 -0.49
CA ASP A 24 -15.86 2.36 -1.77
C ASP A 24 -14.80 1.34 -1.45
N ASP A 25 -15.11 0.09 -1.81
CA ASP A 25 -14.19 -1.00 -2.02
C ASP A 25 -13.22 -0.48 -3.10
N GLU A 26 -12.36 0.47 -2.71
CA GLU A 26 -11.27 0.99 -3.50
C GLU A 26 -10.37 -0.20 -3.67
N THR A 27 -10.65 -0.94 -4.74
CA THR A 27 -9.92 -2.11 -5.14
C THR A 27 -8.48 -1.65 -5.19
N ALA A 28 -7.69 -2.09 -4.20
CA ALA A 28 -6.32 -1.66 -4.03
C ALA A 28 -5.63 -1.70 -5.40
N PRO A 29 -4.94 -0.63 -5.82
CA PRO A 29 -4.30 -0.58 -7.12
C PRO A 29 -3.50 -1.86 -7.36
N GLN A 30 -3.95 -2.65 -8.34
CA GLN A 30 -3.37 -3.94 -8.66
C GLN A 30 -2.82 -3.88 -10.08
N THR A 31 -1.58 -4.34 -10.25
CA THR A 31 -0.94 -4.50 -11.55
C THR A 31 -0.49 -5.94 -11.67
N ASP A 32 -1.00 -6.66 -12.66
CA ASP A 32 -0.72 -8.09 -12.86
C ASP A 32 0.67 -8.38 -13.48
N CYS A 33 1.35 -7.34 -13.98
CA CYS A 33 2.69 -7.45 -14.56
C CYS A 33 3.42 -6.10 -14.53
N VAL A 34 4.44 -6.00 -13.68
CA VAL A 34 5.32 -4.82 -13.57
C VAL A 34 6.76 -5.27 -13.44
N GLN A 35 7.68 -4.52 -14.05
CA GLN A 35 9.11 -4.74 -13.86
C GLN A 35 9.54 -4.02 -12.58
N VAL A 36 10.02 -4.77 -11.61
CA VAL A 36 10.40 -4.29 -10.28
C VAL A 36 11.91 -4.34 -10.15
N THR A 37 12.51 -3.30 -9.55
CA THR A 37 13.93 -3.28 -9.19
C THR A 37 14.10 -3.45 -7.69
N LEU A 38 14.88 -4.43 -7.26
CA LEU A 38 15.26 -4.66 -5.88
C LEU A 38 16.33 -3.64 -5.44
N LEU A 39 15.98 -2.78 -4.48
CA LEU A 39 16.92 -1.82 -3.91
C LEU A 39 17.70 -2.39 -2.73
N GLY A 40 17.04 -3.16 -1.86
CA GLY A 40 17.68 -3.79 -0.70
C GLY A 40 16.71 -4.11 0.43
N GLN A 41 17.26 -4.41 1.61
CA GLN A 41 16.48 -4.66 2.83
C GLN A 41 16.41 -3.40 3.70
N SER A 42 15.28 -3.23 4.37
CA SER A 42 15.06 -2.19 5.37
C SER A 42 14.31 -2.76 6.57
N CYS A 43 14.10 -1.95 7.61
CA CYS A 43 13.25 -2.35 8.74
C CYS A 43 11.77 -2.53 8.34
N ASN A 44 11.34 -1.88 7.25
CA ASN A 44 10.01 -1.99 6.66
C ASN A 44 9.90 -3.13 5.63
N GLY A 45 10.87 -4.06 5.62
CA GLY A 45 10.95 -5.15 4.66
C GLY A 45 11.81 -4.81 3.45
N THR A 46 11.59 -5.54 2.37
CA THR A 46 12.37 -5.43 1.13
C THR A 46 11.93 -4.19 0.35
N LEU A 47 12.86 -3.29 0.05
CA LEU A 47 12.61 -2.09 -0.74
C LEU A 47 12.67 -2.38 -2.24
N LEU A 48 11.66 -1.90 -2.94
CA LEU A 48 11.43 -2.12 -4.36
C LEU A 48 11.19 -0.80 -5.05
N GLN A 49 11.86 -0.55 -6.16
CA GLN A 49 11.56 0.55 -7.05
C GLN A 49 10.64 0.07 -8.16
N LEU A 50 9.52 0.78 -8.32
CA LEU A 50 8.56 0.55 -9.39
C LEU A 50 8.78 1.52 -10.56
N PRO A 51 8.37 1.15 -11.79
CA PRO A 51 8.33 2.05 -12.94
C PRO A 51 7.43 3.25 -12.65
N THR A 52 7.80 4.45 -13.12
CA THR A 52 7.12 5.71 -12.75
C THR A 52 5.66 5.81 -13.21
N ASP A 53 5.24 4.97 -14.16
CA ASP A 53 3.86 4.82 -14.64
C ASP A 53 2.98 3.97 -13.70
N VAL A 54 3.54 3.41 -12.62
CA VAL A 54 2.81 2.72 -11.55
C VAL A 54 2.97 3.51 -10.24
N PRO A 55 2.30 4.66 -10.05
CA PRO A 55 2.59 5.63 -9.00
C PRO A 55 2.04 5.21 -7.62
N LEU A 56 2.55 4.10 -7.09
CA LEU A 56 2.16 3.54 -5.78
C LEU A 56 3.17 3.82 -4.68
N GLY A 57 4.36 4.26 -5.03
CA GLY A 57 5.46 4.48 -4.12
C GLY A 57 5.74 5.95 -3.86
N LYS A 58 6.72 6.17 -3.00
CA LYS A 58 7.22 7.50 -2.61
C LYS A 58 8.68 7.65 -3.01
N THR A 59 9.15 8.88 -3.08
CA THR A 59 10.58 9.13 -3.25
C THR A 59 11.30 8.91 -1.93
N VAL A 60 12.36 8.10 -1.94
CA VAL A 60 13.22 7.84 -0.77
C VAL A 60 14.68 8.09 -1.11
N THR A 61 15.48 8.45 -0.11
CA THR A 61 16.92 8.61 -0.25
C THR A 61 17.62 7.49 0.49
N ILE A 62 18.37 6.66 -0.23
CA ILE A 62 19.14 5.54 0.31
C ILE A 62 20.62 5.85 0.07
N GLU A 63 21.40 5.95 1.15
CA GLU A 63 22.85 6.23 1.08
C GLU A 63 23.21 7.47 0.23
N GLY A 64 22.35 8.50 0.25
CA GLY A 64 22.56 9.75 -0.50
C GLY A 64 22.08 9.70 -1.96
N VAL A 65 21.54 8.58 -2.42
CA VAL A 65 20.92 8.43 -3.75
C VAL A 65 19.41 8.48 -3.63
N SER A 66 18.76 9.32 -4.44
CA SER A 66 17.30 9.45 -4.45
C SER A 66 16.68 8.47 -5.45
N TYR A 67 15.75 7.66 -4.98
CA TYR A 67 14.98 6.70 -5.77
C TYR A 67 13.52 7.13 -5.76
N ALA A 68 12.95 7.31 -6.94
CA ALA A 68 11.53 7.62 -7.09
C ALA A 68 10.68 6.34 -7.05
N ASN A 69 9.43 6.48 -6.63
CA ASN A 69 8.40 5.43 -6.70
C ASN A 69 8.81 4.12 -5.99
N VAL A 70 9.29 4.27 -4.76
CA VAL A 70 9.71 3.15 -3.91
C VAL A 70 8.57 2.69 -3.02
N VAL A 71 8.41 1.37 -2.96
CA VAL A 71 7.50 0.64 -2.08
C VAL A 71 8.29 -0.39 -1.29
N ALA A 72 7.64 -1.00 -0.29
CA ALA A 72 8.21 -2.08 0.49
C ALA A 72 7.36 -3.34 0.40
N THR A 73 7.97 -4.50 0.63
CA THR A 73 7.25 -5.76 0.74
C THR A 73 7.86 -6.68 1.79
N TYR A 74 6.99 -7.43 2.46
CA TYR A 74 7.36 -8.59 3.26
C TYR A 74 7.09 -9.92 2.54
N SER A 75 6.50 -9.88 1.35
CA SER A 75 6.39 -11.05 0.50
C SER A 75 7.77 -11.55 0.10
N GLU A 76 7.90 -12.85 -0.08
CA GLU A 76 9.12 -13.42 -0.63
C GLU A 76 9.37 -12.86 -2.04
N THR A 77 10.62 -12.47 -2.29
CA THR A 77 11.06 -12.05 -3.61
C THR A 77 11.67 -13.24 -4.34
N PRO A 78 11.53 -13.33 -5.68
CA PRO A 78 12.13 -14.41 -6.44
C PRO A 78 13.66 -14.37 -6.29
N ALA A 79 14.31 -15.54 -6.36
CA ALA A 79 15.76 -15.61 -6.34
C ALA A 79 16.33 -14.87 -7.57
N LEU A 80 17.06 -13.79 -7.33
CA LEU A 80 17.65 -12.96 -8.39
C LEU A 80 19.07 -13.42 -8.70
N ILE A 81 19.43 -13.37 -9.98
CA ILE A 81 20.84 -13.43 -10.37
C ILE A 81 21.48 -12.11 -9.87
N PRO A 82 22.66 -12.16 -9.22
CA PRO A 82 23.26 -10.97 -8.57
C PRO A 82 23.35 -9.73 -9.45
N GLU A 83 23.47 -9.92 -10.76
CA GLU A 83 23.65 -8.86 -11.76
C GLU A 83 22.34 -8.23 -12.24
N THR A 84 21.19 -8.89 -12.13
CA THR A 84 19.97 -8.36 -12.73
C THR A 84 19.20 -7.45 -11.79
N LYS A 85 19.15 -7.71 -10.47
CA LYS A 85 18.33 -7.00 -9.45
C LYS A 85 16.89 -6.66 -9.86
N VAL A 86 16.42 -7.16 -10.99
CA VAL A 86 15.20 -6.74 -11.68
C VAL A 86 14.44 -8.00 -12.04
N PHE A 87 13.13 -7.98 -11.78
CA PHE A 87 12.24 -9.10 -12.01
C PHE A 87 10.83 -8.61 -12.33
N TRP A 88 10.01 -9.48 -12.93
CA TRP A 88 8.61 -9.17 -13.21
C TRP A 88 7.74 -9.68 -12.08
N ALA A 89 6.77 -8.90 -11.61
CA ALA A 89 5.84 -9.29 -10.55
C ALA A 89 4.41 -8.87 -10.89
N GLY A 90 3.43 -9.57 -10.31
CA GLY A 90 2.14 -8.96 -10.02
C GLY A 90 2.21 -8.26 -8.66
N LEU A 91 1.61 -7.09 -8.51
CA LEU A 91 1.58 -6.34 -7.25
C LEU A 91 0.18 -5.82 -6.94
N ARG A 92 -0.07 -5.61 -5.65
CA ARG A 92 -1.17 -4.80 -5.11
C ARG A 92 -0.75 -4.16 -3.80
N LEU A 93 -1.45 -3.10 -3.37
CA LEU A 93 -1.27 -2.60 -2.00
C LEU A 93 -1.62 -3.68 -0.97
N ALA A 94 -0.83 -3.74 0.10
CA ALA A 94 -1.10 -4.58 1.25
C ALA A 94 -2.22 -3.96 2.09
N THR A 95 -3.11 -4.79 2.61
CA THR A 95 -4.10 -4.35 3.59
C THR A 95 -3.46 -4.26 4.98
N ASN A 96 -4.09 -3.52 5.91
CA ASN A 96 -3.57 -3.35 7.28
C ASN A 96 -3.37 -4.67 8.03
N GLY A 97 -4.11 -5.73 7.69
CA GLY A 97 -3.97 -7.06 8.29
C GLY A 97 -2.79 -7.87 7.73
N GLU A 98 -2.25 -7.48 6.58
CA GLU A 98 -1.13 -8.18 5.90
C GLU A 98 0.22 -7.54 6.20
N VAL A 99 0.22 -6.28 6.66
CA VAL A 99 1.44 -5.58 7.07
C VAL A 99 1.81 -6.03 8.49
N PRO A 100 2.93 -6.75 8.68
CA PRO A 100 3.36 -7.13 10.01
C PRO A 100 3.72 -5.89 10.83
N ALA A 101 3.19 -5.81 12.05
CA ALA A 101 3.55 -4.74 12.98
C ALA A 101 5.04 -4.84 13.34
N ARG A 102 5.84 -3.90 12.84
CA ARG A 102 7.27 -3.77 13.19
C ARG A 102 7.59 -2.36 13.62
N ALA A 103 8.31 -2.25 14.74
CA ALA A 103 8.83 -0.98 15.21
C ALA A 103 10.12 -0.65 14.44
N CYS A 104 10.00 0.12 13.37
CA CYS A 104 11.15 0.85 12.83
C CYS A 104 11.55 1.96 13.80
N ILE A 105 12.86 2.14 14.04
CA ILE A 105 13.35 3.27 14.83
C ILE A 105 13.00 4.56 14.09
N ALA A 106 12.47 5.56 14.81
CA ALA A 106 11.96 6.82 14.24
C ALA A 106 12.96 7.62 13.39
N THR A 107 14.27 7.33 13.46
CA THR A 107 15.30 7.95 12.61
C THR A 107 15.34 7.36 11.19
N LEU A 108 14.68 6.23 10.95
CA LEU A 108 14.62 5.54 9.66
C LEU A 108 13.28 5.78 8.91
N VAL A 109 12.50 6.78 9.33
CA VAL A 109 11.22 7.19 8.68
C VAL A 109 11.39 7.52 7.19
N GLN A 110 12.61 7.84 6.75
CA GLN A 110 12.93 8.00 5.32
C GLN A 110 12.68 6.73 4.47
N TYR A 111 12.51 5.57 5.12
CA TYR A 111 12.13 4.30 4.48
C TYR A 111 10.67 3.91 4.79
N ASP A 112 9.85 4.85 5.29
CA ASP A 112 8.42 4.67 5.51
C ASP A 112 7.66 4.83 4.20
N VAL A 113 7.54 3.70 3.49
CA VAL A 113 6.91 3.59 2.17
C VAL A 113 5.75 2.62 2.23
N ASP A 114 4.86 2.76 1.27
CA ASP A 114 3.65 1.94 1.21
C ASP A 114 4.01 0.46 0.97
N GLN A 115 3.27 -0.42 1.62
CA GLN A 115 3.50 -1.87 1.57
C GLN A 115 2.72 -2.50 0.42
N VAL A 116 3.38 -3.38 -0.32
CA VAL A 116 2.77 -4.15 -1.41
C VAL A 116 2.90 -5.65 -1.19
N ILE A 117 1.94 -6.39 -1.72
CA ILE A 117 1.99 -7.85 -1.82
C ILE A 117 2.43 -8.22 -3.22
N LEU A 118 3.48 -9.04 -3.30
CA LEU A 118 3.95 -9.59 -4.56
C LEU A 118 3.23 -10.90 -4.88
N SER A 119 3.03 -11.14 -6.17
CA SER A 119 2.46 -12.35 -6.72
C SER A 119 3.17 -12.73 -8.03
N ALA A 120 2.96 -13.97 -8.46
CA ALA A 120 3.50 -14.42 -9.73
C ALA A 120 3.00 -13.51 -10.88
N PRO A 121 3.90 -12.99 -11.73
CA PRO A 121 3.54 -12.13 -12.85
C PRO A 121 2.69 -12.89 -13.86
N LYS A 122 1.69 -12.20 -14.43
CA LYS A 122 0.83 -12.75 -15.50
C LYS A 122 1.24 -12.26 -16.89
N CYS A 123 2.51 -11.91 -17.10
CA CYS A 123 3.03 -11.54 -18.43
C CYS A 123 3.47 -12.75 -19.25
N LYS A 124 3.38 -12.64 -20.58
CA LYS A 124 4.03 -13.59 -21.49
C LYS A 124 5.56 -13.50 -21.35
N GLY A 125 6.22 -14.61 -21.06
CA GLY A 125 7.68 -14.71 -21.03
C GLY A 125 8.35 -14.20 -19.74
N ALA A 126 7.58 -13.91 -18.68
CA ALA A 126 8.15 -13.55 -17.39
C ALA A 126 8.60 -14.80 -16.61
N ASN A 127 9.85 -14.79 -16.13
CA ASN A 127 10.39 -15.84 -15.27
C ASN A 127 10.17 -15.46 -13.81
N TRP A 128 9.38 -16.24 -13.08
CA TRP A 128 9.20 -16.13 -11.63
C TRP A 128 9.56 -17.45 -10.97
N CYS A 129 10.64 -17.44 -10.19
CA CYS A 129 11.05 -18.59 -9.39
C CYS A 129 10.95 -18.19 -7.91
N GLY A 130 9.72 -18.07 -7.41
CA GLY A 130 9.43 -18.00 -5.97
C GLY A 130 9.10 -19.41 -5.48
N THR A 131 9.87 -19.90 -4.50
CA THR A 131 9.66 -21.23 -3.92
C THR A 131 8.40 -21.21 -3.07
N VAL A 132 7.34 -21.88 -3.52
CA VAL A 132 6.22 -22.23 -2.64
C VAL A 132 6.68 -23.42 -1.79
N ASN A 133 6.86 -23.22 -0.50
CA ASN A 133 6.88 -24.29 0.50
C ASN A 133 5.77 -24.04 1.52
#